data_AF-A0A7D3YKP9-F1
#
_entry.id   AF-A0A7D3YKP9-F1
#
_cell.length_a   1.000
_cell.length_b   1.000
_cell.length_c   1.000
_cell.angle_alpha   90.00
_cell.angle_beta   90.00
_cell.angle_gamma   90.00
#
_symmetry.space_group_name_H-M   'P 1'
#
loop_
_entity.id
_entity.type
_entity.pdbx_description
1 polymer ?
#
loop_
_entity_poly.entity_id
_entity_poly.type
_entity_poly.pdbx_seq_one_letter_code
_entity_poly.pdbx_strand_id
1 'polypeptide(L)'
;MPGPLGDATRRDLTDAAAARLAADGFAVDRPESGAEPPAVATRGDERIAVEPLAPDDATPTVIVSRLGHALDRDRSVLFVARDDATAAAVRDLLADPPLLAARRDGRRTFHLGPDRIPVAGGGYACVRAQGLGDPTFAWRETDTPVGPVTADSGVDAAAVDEAGRPVVPRLVCEVDGAPVAVLAGVESLRTPPDAAFPFAYRRDPDDKRFRVRRGDDGAVVETLGGFGAMRDAGYVPVPMPLVPEHALGRSLGDDALAAAWDLVVIDDGADAAGGTRGAGDDAGDRDR
;
A
#
# COMPACT_ATOMS: atom_id res chain seq x y z
N MET A 1 5.48 -14.14 -8.06
CA MET A 1 5.17 -14.31 -9.50
C MET A 1 3.70 -14.03 -9.64
N PRO A 2 3.27 -12.88 -10.16
CA PRO A 2 1.84 -12.61 -10.31
C PRO A 2 1.26 -13.63 -11.29
N GLY A 3 0.15 -14.28 -10.90
CA GLY A 3 -0.64 -15.09 -11.83
C GLY A 3 -1.21 -14.13 -12.88
N PRO A 4 -0.95 -14.34 -14.18
CA PRO A 4 -1.28 -13.34 -15.15
C PRO A 4 -2.78 -13.40 -15.44
N LEU A 5 -3.46 -12.27 -15.36
CA LEU A 5 -4.26 -11.92 -16.53
C LEU A 5 -3.32 -12.07 -17.73
N GLY A 6 -3.66 -12.96 -18.67
CA GLY A 6 -2.91 -13.04 -19.91
C GLY A 6 -2.81 -11.65 -20.52
N ASP A 7 -1.69 -11.32 -21.16
CA ASP A 7 -1.49 -10.02 -21.80
C ASP A 7 -2.63 -9.65 -22.77
N ALA A 8 -3.37 -10.65 -23.26
CA ALA A 8 -4.65 -10.46 -23.97
C ALA A 8 -5.69 -9.70 -23.12
N THR A 9 -6.06 -10.20 -21.93
CA THR A 9 -7.11 -9.57 -21.11
C THR A 9 -6.74 -8.15 -20.68
N ARG A 10 -5.47 -7.87 -20.37
CA ARG A 10 -5.02 -6.50 -20.07
C ARG A 10 -5.15 -5.58 -21.28
N ARG A 11 -4.79 -6.08 -22.47
CA ARG A 11 -4.98 -5.33 -23.73
C ARG A 11 -6.46 -5.07 -24.00
N ASP A 12 -7.32 -6.07 -23.83
CA ASP A 12 -8.76 -5.94 -24.07
C ASP A 12 -9.39 -4.89 -23.13
N LEU A 13 -9.06 -4.92 -21.83
CA LEU A 13 -9.51 -3.90 -20.87
C LEU A 13 -9.01 -2.50 -21.24
N THR A 14 -7.73 -2.41 -21.65
CA THR A 14 -7.14 -1.14 -22.08
C THR A 14 -7.84 -0.60 -23.34
N ASP A 15 -8.10 -1.46 -24.32
CA ASP A 15 -8.75 -1.12 -25.58
C ASP A 15 -10.16 -0.60 -25.36
N ALA A 16 -10.95 -1.29 -24.52
CA ALA A 16 -12.31 -0.89 -24.19
C ALA A 16 -12.36 0.44 -23.41
N ALA A 17 -11.47 0.63 -22.43
CA ALA A 17 -11.36 1.89 -21.70
C ALA A 17 -10.92 3.05 -22.61
N ALA A 18 -9.93 2.80 -23.49
CA ALA A 18 -9.48 3.78 -24.48
C ALA A 18 -10.60 4.17 -25.45
N ALA A 19 -11.40 3.21 -25.93
CA ALA A 19 -12.53 3.47 -26.82
C ALA A 19 -13.59 4.33 -26.14
N ARG A 20 -13.92 4.04 -24.87
CA ARG A 20 -14.83 4.85 -24.05
C ARG A 20 -14.31 6.28 -23.87
N LEU A 21 -13.05 6.45 -23.46
CA LEU A 21 -12.46 7.77 -23.27
C LEU A 21 -12.40 8.56 -24.59
N ALA A 22 -12.10 7.92 -25.71
CA ALA A 22 -12.13 8.56 -27.03
C ALA A 22 -13.55 9.03 -27.39
N ALA A 23 -14.58 8.24 -27.08
CA ALA A 23 -15.98 8.64 -27.27
C ALA A 23 -16.37 9.84 -26.39
N ASP A 24 -15.78 9.96 -25.19
CA ASP A 24 -15.93 11.09 -24.27
C ASP A 24 -15.07 12.32 -24.65
N GLY A 25 -14.38 12.27 -25.79
CA GLY A 25 -13.63 13.37 -26.38
C GLY A 25 -12.17 13.49 -25.91
N PHE A 26 -11.62 12.45 -25.30
CA PHE A 26 -10.19 12.40 -24.96
C PHE A 26 -9.34 11.98 -26.15
N ALA A 27 -8.16 12.57 -26.29
CA ALA A 27 -7.10 12.01 -27.12
C ALA A 27 -6.35 10.93 -26.32
N VAL A 28 -6.28 9.72 -26.85
CA VAL A 28 -5.65 8.57 -26.19
C VAL A 28 -4.33 8.22 -26.85
N ASP A 29 -3.26 8.20 -26.06
CA ASP A 29 -1.93 7.73 -26.43
C ASP A 29 -1.67 6.33 -25.85
N ARG A 30 -0.86 5.53 -26.54
CA ARG A 30 -0.44 4.18 -26.11
C ARG A 30 1.08 4.12 -26.04
N PRO A 31 1.66 4.50 -24.89
CA PRO A 31 3.10 4.45 -24.71
C PRO A 31 3.63 3.03 -24.89
N GLU A 32 4.76 2.89 -25.61
CA GLU A 32 5.42 1.60 -25.79
C GLU A 32 6.36 1.24 -24.61
N SER A 33 6.57 2.19 -23.69
CA SER A 33 7.45 2.02 -22.54
C SER A 33 6.73 1.29 -21.41
N GLY A 34 7.39 0.27 -20.83
CA GLY A 34 6.91 -0.38 -19.61
C GLY A 34 6.97 0.51 -18.35
N ALA A 35 7.48 1.74 -18.47
CA ALA A 35 7.47 2.75 -17.40
C ALA A 35 6.27 3.70 -17.48
N GLU A 36 5.32 3.46 -18.38
CA GLU A 36 4.07 4.22 -18.51
C GLU A 36 2.88 3.25 -18.44
N PRO A 37 1.67 3.71 -18.09
CA PRO A 37 0.48 2.89 -18.15
C PRO A 37 0.19 2.47 -19.61
N PRO A 38 -0.55 1.36 -19.84
CA PRO A 38 -0.90 0.88 -21.17
C PRO A 38 -1.61 1.90 -22.07
N ALA A 39 -2.32 2.87 -21.49
CA ALA A 39 -2.85 4.02 -22.20
C ALA A 39 -2.88 5.28 -21.31
N VAL A 40 -2.75 6.43 -21.95
CA VAL A 40 -2.91 7.75 -21.32
C VAL A 40 -3.93 8.54 -22.12
N ALA A 41 -4.96 9.03 -21.45
CA ALA A 41 -5.99 9.87 -22.08
C ALA A 41 -5.83 11.34 -21.66
N THR A 42 -6.03 12.26 -22.61
CA THR A 42 -5.86 13.70 -22.39
C THR A 42 -7.01 14.51 -22.97
N ARG A 43 -7.47 15.53 -22.24
CA ARG A 43 -8.51 16.47 -22.69
C ARG A 43 -8.31 17.83 -22.00
N GLY A 44 -7.80 18.80 -22.75
CA GLY A 44 -7.35 20.06 -22.14
C GLY A 44 -6.24 19.79 -21.12
N ASP A 45 -6.46 20.18 -19.87
CA ASP A 45 -5.52 19.94 -18.76
C ASP A 45 -5.75 18.60 -18.04
N GLU A 46 -6.85 17.91 -18.33
CA GLU A 46 -7.18 16.61 -17.74
C GLU A 46 -6.29 15.52 -18.34
N ARG A 47 -5.65 14.73 -17.48
CA ARG A 47 -4.77 13.62 -17.85
C ARG A 47 -5.12 12.39 -17.01
N ILE A 48 -5.41 11.28 -17.67
CA ILE A 48 -5.86 10.03 -17.04
C ILE A 48 -4.91 8.90 -17.43
N ALA A 49 -4.34 8.21 -16.44
CA ALA A 49 -3.63 6.96 -16.61
C ALA A 49 -4.62 5.79 -16.60
N VAL A 50 -4.66 4.97 -17.66
CA VAL A 50 -5.55 3.81 -17.74
C VAL A 50 -4.84 2.58 -17.20
N GLU A 51 -5.38 2.02 -16.11
CA GLU A 51 -4.74 0.96 -15.33
C GLU A 51 -5.62 -0.30 -15.29
N PRO A 52 -5.45 -1.26 -16.22
CA PRO A 52 -6.20 -2.51 -16.21
C PRO A 52 -5.76 -3.42 -15.06
N LEU A 53 -6.74 -4.02 -14.38
CA LEU A 53 -6.51 -4.81 -13.17
C LEU A 53 -6.89 -6.28 -13.37
N ALA A 54 -5.94 -7.15 -13.02
CA ALA A 54 -6.20 -8.53 -12.68
C ALA A 54 -6.90 -8.66 -11.32
N PRO A 55 -7.60 -9.78 -11.05
CA PRO A 55 -8.03 -10.10 -9.70
C PRO A 55 -6.88 -10.03 -8.68
N ASP A 56 -5.69 -10.54 -9.05
CA ASP A 56 -4.48 -10.50 -8.22
C ASP A 56 -3.84 -9.09 -8.11
N ASP A 57 -4.26 -8.12 -8.94
CA ASP A 57 -3.76 -6.75 -8.90
C ASP A 57 -4.51 -5.89 -7.86
N ALA A 58 -5.66 -6.33 -7.34
CA ALA A 58 -6.44 -5.61 -6.34
C ALA A 58 -5.82 -5.71 -4.93
N THR A 59 -4.56 -5.29 -4.80
CA THR A 59 -3.79 -5.31 -3.56
C THR A 59 -3.33 -3.90 -3.18
N PRO A 60 -3.17 -3.59 -1.87
CA PRO A 60 -2.74 -2.27 -1.42
C PRO A 60 -1.47 -1.77 -2.14
N THR A 61 -0.48 -2.65 -2.29
CA THR A 61 0.82 -2.34 -2.93
C THR A 61 0.66 -1.96 -4.40
N VAL A 62 -0.12 -2.72 -5.16
CA VAL A 62 -0.28 -2.45 -6.61
C VAL A 62 -1.10 -1.18 -6.82
N ILE A 63 -2.19 -1.01 -6.06
CA ILE A 63 -3.06 0.17 -6.17
C ILE A 63 -2.31 1.44 -5.78
N VAL A 64 -1.59 1.47 -4.65
CA VAL A 64 -0.82 2.67 -4.27
C VAL A 64 0.31 2.97 -5.24
N SER A 65 0.97 1.94 -5.80
CA SER A 65 2.05 2.12 -6.76
C SER A 65 1.57 2.76 -8.05
N ARG A 66 0.43 2.29 -8.60
CA ARG A 66 -0.15 2.85 -9.83
C ARG A 66 -0.65 4.28 -9.60
N LEU A 67 -1.28 4.51 -8.45
CA LEU A 67 -1.73 5.84 -8.05
C LEU A 67 -0.57 6.82 -7.89
N GLY A 68 0.47 6.46 -7.12
CA GLY A 68 1.65 7.30 -6.94
C GLY A 68 2.32 7.63 -8.27
N HIS A 69 2.48 6.63 -9.14
CA HIS A 69 3.07 6.81 -10.47
C HIS A 69 2.30 7.81 -11.34
N ALA A 70 0.97 7.76 -11.33
CA ALA A 70 0.11 8.69 -12.06
C ALA A 70 0.19 10.11 -11.47
N LEU A 71 0.14 10.23 -10.15
CA LEU A 71 0.24 11.51 -9.44
C LEU A 71 1.60 12.20 -9.64
N ASP A 72 2.69 11.43 -9.73
CA ASP A 72 4.02 11.95 -10.07
C ASP A 72 4.10 12.58 -11.47
N ARG A 73 3.10 12.29 -12.33
CA ARG A 73 3.00 12.79 -13.71
C ARG A 73 1.80 13.72 -13.91
N ASP A 74 1.23 14.23 -12.82
CA ASP A 74 0.05 15.10 -12.81
C ASP A 74 -1.16 14.47 -13.53
N ARG A 75 -1.44 13.19 -13.22
CA ARG A 75 -2.56 12.42 -13.77
C ARG A 75 -3.44 11.85 -12.66
N SER A 76 -4.73 11.73 -12.94
CA SER A 76 -5.61 10.82 -12.20
C SER A 76 -5.50 9.40 -12.77
N VAL A 77 -5.99 8.41 -12.03
CA VAL A 77 -6.01 7.00 -12.46
C VAL A 77 -7.42 6.56 -12.80
N LEU A 78 -7.59 5.92 -13.95
CA LEU A 78 -8.77 5.11 -14.24
C LEU A 78 -8.41 3.64 -14.04
N PHE A 79 -8.86 3.06 -12.94
CA PHE A 79 -8.76 1.61 -12.72
C PHE A 79 -9.82 0.88 -13.55
N VAL A 80 -9.39 -0.13 -14.30
CA VAL A 80 -10.28 -0.88 -15.20
C VAL A 80 -10.34 -2.33 -14.75
N ALA A 81 -11.48 -2.75 -14.23
CA ALA A 81 -11.72 -4.12 -13.78
C ALA A 81 -12.59 -4.89 -14.79
N ARG A 82 -12.39 -6.21 -14.85
CA ARG A 82 -13.25 -7.11 -15.64
C ARG A 82 -14.57 -7.42 -14.92
N ASP A 83 -14.50 -7.54 -13.60
CA ASP A 83 -15.58 -8.04 -12.76
C ASP A 83 -15.81 -7.18 -11.52
N ASP A 84 -17.02 -7.29 -10.96
CA ASP A 84 -17.44 -6.53 -9.79
C ASP A 84 -16.68 -6.89 -8.51
N ALA A 85 -16.12 -8.10 -8.40
CA ALA A 85 -15.38 -8.50 -7.21
C ALA A 85 -14.02 -7.79 -7.13
N THR A 86 -13.29 -7.74 -8.25
CA THR A 86 -12.07 -6.95 -8.38
C THR A 86 -12.35 -5.47 -8.16
N ALA A 87 -13.44 -4.95 -8.73
CA ALA A 87 -13.87 -3.57 -8.54
C ALA A 87 -14.20 -3.24 -7.08
N ALA A 88 -14.93 -4.12 -6.39
CA ALA A 88 -15.26 -3.97 -4.98
C ALA A 88 -13.99 -3.96 -4.11
N ALA A 89 -13.05 -4.87 -4.35
CA ALA A 89 -11.78 -4.91 -3.62
C ALA A 89 -10.99 -3.60 -3.77
N VAL A 90 -10.94 -3.00 -4.95
CA VAL A 90 -10.27 -1.70 -5.14
C VAL A 90 -11.02 -0.57 -4.47
N ARG A 91 -12.36 -0.55 -4.54
CA ARG A 91 -13.16 0.45 -3.84
C ARG A 91 -12.95 0.35 -2.33
N ASP A 92 -12.91 -0.86 -1.76
CA ASP A 92 -12.68 -1.07 -0.33
C ASP A 92 -11.29 -0.56 0.10
N LEU A 93 -10.28 -0.70 -0.76
CA LEU A 93 -8.93 -0.17 -0.49
C LEU A 93 -8.85 1.36 -0.56
N LEU A 94 -9.70 2.00 -1.36
CA LEU A 94 -9.67 3.45 -1.61
C LEU A 94 -10.80 4.20 -0.91
N ALA A 95 -11.74 3.49 -0.28
CA ALA A 95 -12.79 4.06 0.55
C ALA A 95 -12.23 4.57 1.89
N ASP A 96 -12.99 5.42 2.58
CA ASP A 96 -12.58 5.96 3.89
C ASP A 96 -12.44 4.83 4.94
N PRO A 97 -11.25 4.63 5.54
CA PRO A 97 -10.01 5.41 5.36
C PRO A 97 -9.13 4.89 4.20
N PRO A 98 -8.77 5.75 3.22
CA PRO A 98 -8.13 5.28 1.99
C PRO A 98 -6.72 4.73 2.27
N LEU A 99 -6.41 3.59 1.65
CA LEU A 99 -5.14 2.86 1.72
C LEU A 99 -4.74 2.42 3.15
N LEU A 100 -5.68 2.42 4.09
CA LEU A 100 -5.48 1.97 5.46
C LEU A 100 -6.33 0.74 5.74
N ALA A 101 -5.78 -0.20 6.51
CA ALA A 101 -6.53 -1.39 6.92
C ALA A 101 -7.67 -1.03 7.88
N ALA A 102 -7.48 0.03 8.69
CA ALA A 102 -8.53 0.63 9.51
C ALA A 102 -8.10 2.02 10.02
N ARG A 103 -9.07 2.80 10.47
CA ARG A 103 -8.87 4.03 11.25
C ARG A 103 -9.90 4.04 12.37
N ARG A 104 -9.45 4.15 13.63
CA ARG A 104 -10.33 4.18 14.82
C ARG A 104 -9.83 5.27 15.76
N ASP A 105 -10.72 6.14 16.22
CA ASP A 105 -10.39 7.26 17.12
C ASP A 105 -9.20 8.11 16.64
N GLY A 106 -9.08 8.30 15.33
CA GLY A 106 -7.96 9.04 14.72
C GLY A 106 -6.61 8.30 14.75
N ARG A 107 -6.60 6.99 14.97
CA ARG A 107 -5.40 6.13 14.91
C ARG A 107 -5.49 5.18 13.74
N ARG A 108 -4.39 5.05 13.00
CA ARG A 108 -4.30 4.26 11.77
C ARG A 108 -3.85 2.83 12.06
N THR A 109 -4.42 1.88 11.34
CA THR A 109 -3.88 0.52 11.16
C THR A 109 -3.48 0.38 9.70
N PHE A 110 -2.27 -0.10 9.45
CA PHE A 110 -1.67 -0.12 8.11
C PHE A 110 -1.77 -1.50 7.48
N HIS A 111 -1.89 -1.54 6.14
CA HIS A 111 -1.62 -2.76 5.40
C HIS A 111 -0.12 -3.11 5.48
N LEU A 112 0.21 -4.39 5.28
CA LEU A 112 1.60 -4.80 5.13
C LEU A 112 2.11 -4.38 3.75
N GLY A 113 3.25 -3.70 3.71
CA GLY A 113 3.96 -3.34 2.49
C GLY A 113 4.90 -4.45 2.01
N PRO A 114 5.43 -4.32 0.78
CA PRO A 114 6.35 -5.31 0.21
C PRO A 114 7.78 -5.20 0.77
N ASP A 115 8.10 -4.05 1.36
CA ASP A 115 9.44 -3.71 1.81
C ASP A 115 9.75 -4.30 3.20
N ARG A 116 11.04 -4.25 3.54
CA ARG A 116 11.56 -4.69 4.82
C ARG A 116 12.13 -3.49 5.55
N ILE A 117 11.98 -3.45 6.86
CA ILE A 117 12.48 -2.34 7.67
C ILE A 117 14.02 -2.32 7.65
N PRO A 118 14.68 -1.32 7.05
CA PRO A 118 16.12 -1.16 7.22
C PRO A 118 16.44 -0.74 8.66
N VAL A 119 17.60 -1.13 9.18
CA VAL A 119 18.06 -0.71 10.52
C VAL A 119 19.39 0.02 10.45
N ALA A 120 19.68 0.88 11.43
CA ALA A 120 20.83 1.78 11.44
C ALA A 120 22.20 1.09 11.31
N GLY A 121 22.37 -0.10 11.91
CA GLY A 121 23.57 -0.93 11.77
C GLY A 121 23.67 -1.65 10.41
N GLY A 122 22.75 -1.38 9.48
CA GLY A 122 22.64 -1.97 8.15
C GLY A 122 21.94 -3.33 8.13
N GLY A 123 21.41 -3.72 6.97
CA GLY A 123 20.54 -4.90 6.86
C GLY A 123 19.09 -4.55 7.25
N TYR A 124 18.30 -5.56 7.64
CA TYR A 124 16.86 -5.42 7.85
C TYR A 124 16.41 -6.06 9.16
N ALA A 125 15.33 -5.54 9.75
CA ALA A 125 14.74 -6.10 10.96
C ALA A 125 14.15 -7.50 10.72
N CYS A 126 14.25 -8.35 11.73
CA CYS A 126 13.57 -9.65 11.79
C CYS A 126 13.15 -9.98 13.23
N VAL A 127 12.25 -10.93 13.36
CA VAL A 127 11.82 -11.50 14.64
C VAL A 127 12.11 -12.99 14.64
N ARG A 128 12.11 -13.59 15.83
CA ARG A 128 12.15 -15.04 15.98
C ARG A 128 10.75 -15.56 16.36
N ALA A 129 10.07 -16.21 15.42
CA ALA A 129 8.79 -16.84 15.66
C ALA A 129 8.95 -18.02 16.64
N GLN A 130 8.08 -18.10 17.65
CA GLN A 130 8.11 -19.14 18.68
C GLN A 130 7.06 -20.24 18.46
N GLY A 131 6.16 -20.06 17.47
CA GLY A 131 5.03 -20.95 17.19
C GLY A 131 5.21 -21.85 15.96
N LEU A 132 4.24 -22.75 15.76
CA LEU A 132 4.12 -23.53 14.52
C LEU A 132 3.38 -22.68 13.47
N GLY A 133 4.04 -22.38 12.35
CA GLY A 133 3.46 -21.63 11.23
C GLY A 133 4.14 -20.29 10.98
N ASP A 134 3.65 -19.58 9.94
CA ASP A 134 4.12 -18.24 9.63
C ASP A 134 3.49 -17.23 10.62
N PRO A 135 4.29 -16.33 11.23
CA PRO A 135 3.78 -15.36 12.17
C PRO A 135 2.89 -14.32 11.47
N THR A 136 1.90 -13.82 12.20
CA THR A 136 1.04 -12.73 11.74
C THR A 136 1.60 -11.38 12.18
N PHE A 137 1.71 -10.43 11.26
CA PHE A 137 2.19 -9.08 11.55
C PHE A 137 1.05 -8.06 11.50
N ALA A 138 1.05 -7.12 12.44
CA ALA A 138 0.17 -5.97 12.40
C ALA A 138 0.93 -4.69 12.75
N TRP A 139 0.53 -3.59 12.13
CA TRP A 139 1.08 -2.27 12.38
C TRP A 139 -0.05 -1.30 12.67
N ARG A 140 0.04 -0.60 13.80
CA ARG A 140 -0.98 0.37 14.21
C ARG A 140 -0.40 1.52 15.00
N GLU A 141 -1.12 2.63 14.97
CA GLU A 141 -0.88 3.77 15.84
C GLU A 141 -1.57 3.61 17.20
N THR A 142 -0.98 4.20 18.24
CA THR A 142 -1.50 4.22 19.61
C THR A 142 -0.95 5.42 20.37
N ASP A 143 -1.52 5.72 21.53
CA ASP A 143 -1.05 6.78 22.43
C ASP A 143 -0.10 6.25 23.52
N THR A 144 0.23 4.96 23.47
CA THR A 144 1.01 4.27 24.49
C THR A 144 2.24 3.55 23.90
N PRO A 145 3.35 3.47 24.65
CA PRO A 145 3.57 4.10 25.94
C PRO A 145 3.75 5.62 25.81
N VAL A 146 3.44 6.31 26.90
CA VAL A 146 3.83 7.72 27.07
C VAL A 146 5.30 7.77 27.49
N GLY A 147 6.01 8.80 27.05
CA GLY A 147 7.44 8.97 27.30
C GLY A 147 8.34 8.42 26.19
N PRO A 148 9.66 8.41 26.40
CA PRO A 148 10.63 8.13 25.35
C PRO A 148 10.48 6.74 24.75
N VAL A 149 10.39 6.68 23.42
CA VAL A 149 10.46 5.46 22.62
C VAL A 149 11.50 5.66 21.50
N THR A 150 11.83 4.59 20.80
CA THR A 150 12.77 4.65 19.68
C THR A 150 12.28 5.60 18.60
N ALA A 151 13.12 6.54 18.18
CA ALA A 151 12.75 7.62 17.28
C ALA A 151 13.82 7.90 16.23
N ASP A 152 13.38 8.42 15.08
CA ASP A 152 14.27 9.16 14.20
C ASP A 152 14.77 10.45 14.88
N SER A 153 15.95 10.93 14.48
CA SER A 153 16.56 12.15 15.00
C SER A 153 15.69 13.41 14.87
N GLY A 154 14.72 13.42 13.95
CA GLY A 154 13.78 14.53 13.76
C GLY A 154 12.52 14.49 14.63
N VAL A 155 12.32 13.45 15.45
CA VAL A 155 11.09 13.28 16.25
C VAL A 155 11.39 13.44 17.74
N ASP A 156 10.73 14.40 18.39
CA ASP A 156 10.74 14.49 19.85
C ASP A 156 9.86 13.37 20.45
N ALA A 157 10.50 12.25 20.77
CA ALA A 157 9.84 11.09 21.33
C ALA A 157 9.24 11.34 22.72
N ALA A 158 9.65 12.39 23.44
CA ALA A 158 9.14 12.70 24.77
C ALA A 158 7.99 13.70 24.77
N ALA A 159 7.75 14.40 23.64
CA ALA A 159 6.72 15.42 23.54
C ALA A 159 5.31 14.86 23.78
N VAL A 160 4.54 15.56 24.62
CA VAL A 160 3.14 15.27 24.92
C VAL A 160 2.25 16.49 24.72
N ASP A 161 0.99 16.26 24.35
CA ASP A 161 -0.06 17.29 24.25
C ASP A 161 -0.60 17.70 25.64
N GLU A 162 -1.54 18.64 25.68
CA GLU A 162 -2.18 19.10 26.92
C GLU A 162 -2.92 17.99 27.68
N ALA A 163 -3.34 16.93 26.97
CA ALA A 163 -3.99 15.76 27.55
C ALA A 163 -2.99 14.69 28.02
N GLY A 164 -1.68 14.94 27.93
CA GLY A 164 -0.62 14.02 28.32
C GLY A 164 -0.39 12.88 27.33
N ARG A 165 -0.92 12.96 26.11
CA ARG A 165 -0.73 11.96 25.06
C ARG A 165 0.48 12.33 24.19
N PRO A 166 1.16 11.38 23.55
CA PRO A 166 2.21 11.69 22.59
C PRO A 166 1.74 12.67 21.51
N VAL A 167 2.52 13.71 21.23
CA VAL A 167 2.22 14.67 20.15
C VAL A 167 2.15 13.96 18.79
N VAL A 168 3.00 12.95 18.61
CA VAL A 168 2.98 12.03 17.46
C VAL A 168 2.55 10.65 17.96
N PRO A 169 1.51 10.03 17.36
CA PRO A 169 1.09 8.68 17.72
C PRO A 169 2.24 7.69 17.66
N ARG A 170 2.33 6.78 18.62
CA ARG A 170 3.32 5.70 18.62
C ARG A 170 2.94 4.68 17.56
N LEU A 171 3.92 4.25 16.77
CA LEU A 171 3.74 3.18 15.81
C LEU A 171 4.20 1.87 16.45
N VAL A 172 3.30 0.90 16.55
CA VAL A 172 3.57 -0.40 17.17
C VAL A 172 3.58 -1.48 16.09
N CYS A 173 4.63 -2.29 16.10
CA CYS A 173 4.67 -3.56 15.38
C CYS A 173 4.23 -4.67 16.34
N GLU A 174 3.21 -5.42 15.98
CA GLU A 174 2.74 -6.60 16.70
C GLU A 174 3.03 -7.86 15.87
N VAL A 175 3.46 -8.91 16.57
CA VAL A 175 3.63 -10.26 16.03
C VAL A 175 2.75 -11.20 16.84
N ASP A 176 1.80 -11.84 16.17
CA ASP A 176 0.79 -12.70 16.81
C ASP A 176 0.07 -12.00 17.98
N GLY A 177 -0.21 -10.70 17.81
CA GLY A 177 -0.87 -9.84 18.79
C GLY A 177 0.03 -9.34 19.93
N ALA A 178 1.31 -9.71 19.97
CA ALA A 178 2.27 -9.23 20.96
C ALA A 178 3.14 -8.11 20.38
N PRO A 179 3.31 -6.96 21.07
CA PRO A 179 4.16 -5.88 20.59
C PRO A 179 5.64 -6.31 20.61
N VAL A 180 6.32 -6.13 19.47
CA VAL A 180 7.76 -6.45 19.30
C VAL A 180 8.62 -5.22 19.07
N ALA A 181 8.02 -4.12 18.64
CA ALA A 181 8.69 -2.83 18.43
C ALA A 181 7.71 -1.68 18.66
N VAL A 182 8.22 -0.57 19.21
CA VAL A 182 7.47 0.67 19.35
C VAL A 182 8.34 1.83 18.88
N LEU A 183 7.82 2.60 17.93
CA LEU A 183 8.50 3.71 17.29
C LEU A 183 7.75 5.03 17.54
N ALA A 184 8.49 6.14 17.54
CA ALA A 184 7.94 7.49 17.63
C ALA A 184 7.36 7.91 16.27
N GLY A 185 6.24 7.32 15.89
CA GLY A 185 5.55 7.59 14.63
C GLY A 185 6.18 6.96 13.40
N VAL A 186 5.51 7.14 12.26
CA VAL A 186 5.88 6.52 10.98
C VAL A 186 7.22 7.01 10.43
N GLU A 187 7.62 8.26 10.71
CA GLU A 187 8.93 8.77 10.26
C GLU A 187 10.11 7.99 10.84
N SER A 188 9.93 7.38 12.01
CA SER A 188 10.92 6.53 12.65
C SER A 188 11.13 5.18 11.94
N LEU A 189 10.35 4.86 10.90
CA LEU A 189 10.54 3.66 10.07
C LEU A 189 11.70 3.79 9.07
N ARG A 190 12.16 5.01 8.74
CA ARG A 190 13.15 5.23 7.68
C ARG A 190 14.46 4.50 7.94
N THR A 191 14.98 4.58 9.17
CA THR A 191 16.19 3.87 9.61
C THR A 191 16.19 3.80 11.14
N PRO A 192 15.30 3.00 11.75
CA PRO A 192 15.28 2.81 13.20
C PRO A 192 16.63 2.27 13.71
N PRO A 193 17.05 2.64 14.94
CA PRO A 193 18.13 1.99 15.65
C PRO A 193 17.96 0.47 15.70
N ASP A 194 19.07 -0.27 15.71
CA ASP A 194 19.04 -1.74 15.80
C ASP A 194 18.23 -2.24 17.00
N ALA A 195 18.34 -1.57 18.14
CA ALA A 195 17.64 -1.90 19.38
C ALA A 195 16.12 -1.69 19.31
N ALA A 196 15.59 -1.10 18.24
CA ALA A 196 14.15 -0.98 18.02
C ALA A 196 13.47 -2.33 17.79
N PHE A 197 14.23 -3.31 17.28
CA PHE A 197 13.74 -4.66 16.99
C PHE A 197 14.59 -5.70 17.72
N PRO A 198 14.02 -6.88 18.03
CA PRO A 198 14.78 -7.94 18.72
C PRO A 198 16.00 -8.43 17.93
N PHE A 199 15.89 -8.49 16.60
CA PHE A 199 16.94 -8.96 15.72
C PHE A 199 17.00 -8.16 14.42
N ALA A 200 18.17 -8.17 13.80
CA ALA A 200 18.37 -7.72 12.43
C ALA A 200 19.17 -8.77 11.66
N TYR A 201 19.02 -8.81 10.34
CA TYR A 201 19.79 -9.69 9.49
C TYR A 201 20.38 -8.94 8.31
N ARG A 202 21.58 -9.35 7.90
CA ARG A 202 22.28 -8.80 6.75
C ARG A 202 22.91 -9.92 5.95
N ARG A 203 22.84 -9.84 4.62
CA ARG A 203 23.64 -10.70 3.75
C ARG A 203 25.06 -10.16 3.71
N ASP A 204 26.02 -10.97 4.13
CA ASP A 204 27.42 -10.61 4.06
C ASP A 204 27.88 -10.48 2.60
N PRO A 205 28.62 -9.41 2.26
CA PRO A 205 29.09 -9.21 0.89
C PRO A 205 30.13 -10.24 0.45
N ASP A 206 30.87 -10.88 1.34
CA ASP A 206 32.00 -11.74 0.98
C ASP A 206 31.56 -13.19 0.80
N ASP A 207 30.94 -13.78 1.85
CA ASP A 207 30.53 -15.19 1.84
C ASP A 207 29.08 -15.40 1.36
N LYS A 208 28.36 -14.30 1.11
CA LYS A 208 26.96 -14.30 0.64
C LYS A 208 25.96 -14.96 1.58
N ARG A 209 26.34 -15.24 2.84
CA ARG A 209 25.48 -15.80 3.89
C ARG A 209 24.76 -14.71 4.65
N PHE A 210 23.62 -15.06 5.23
CA PHE A 210 22.89 -14.17 6.12
C PHE A 210 23.44 -14.28 7.54
N ARG A 211 23.73 -13.15 8.17
CA ARG A 211 24.06 -13.07 9.59
C ARG A 211 22.90 -12.43 10.31
N VAL A 212 22.35 -13.13 11.30
CA VAL A 212 21.34 -12.58 12.20
C VAL A 212 22.05 -12.09 13.45
N ARG A 213 21.76 -10.85 13.84
CA ARG A 213 22.32 -10.19 15.01
C ARG A 213 21.22 -9.78 15.97
N ARG A 214 21.53 -9.76 17.26
CA ARG A 214 20.66 -9.20 18.29
C ARG A 214 20.64 -7.68 18.17
N GLY A 215 19.46 -7.07 18.35
CA GLY A 215 19.30 -5.61 18.17
C GLY A 215 19.95 -4.77 19.26
N ASP A 216 20.05 -5.27 20.49
CA ASP A 216 20.56 -4.53 21.65
C ASP A 216 22.09 -4.40 21.70
N ASP A 217 22.83 -5.45 21.34
CA ASP A 217 24.28 -5.55 21.45
C ASP A 217 24.99 -5.83 20.11
N GLY A 218 24.23 -6.10 19.05
CA GLY A 218 24.76 -6.39 17.72
C GLY A 218 25.44 -7.75 17.58
N ALA A 219 25.41 -8.60 18.60
CA ALA A 219 26.07 -9.91 18.56
C ALA A 219 25.42 -10.81 17.51
N VAL A 220 26.24 -11.44 16.66
CA VAL A 220 25.77 -12.42 15.68
C VAL A 220 25.33 -13.68 16.41
N VAL A 221 24.05 -14.03 16.29
CA VAL A 221 23.45 -15.21 16.93
C VAL A 221 23.27 -16.37 15.96
N GLU A 222 23.18 -16.10 14.64
CA GLU A 222 23.06 -17.14 13.62
C GLU A 222 23.76 -16.76 12.31
N THR A 223 24.17 -17.77 11.54
CA THR A 223 24.75 -17.60 10.20
C THR A 223 24.20 -18.63 9.21
N LEU A 224 23.42 -18.17 8.23
CA LEU A 224 22.47 -18.99 7.47
C LEU A 224 22.68 -18.84 5.96
N GLY A 225 22.37 -19.90 5.19
CA GLY A 225 22.63 -19.95 3.73
C GLY A 225 21.61 -19.21 2.86
N GLY A 226 20.46 -18.79 3.41
CA GLY A 226 19.37 -18.20 2.63
C GLY A 226 18.11 -17.96 3.45
N PHE A 227 17.08 -17.40 2.82
CA PHE A 227 15.77 -17.18 3.48
C PHE A 227 15.10 -18.47 3.93
N GLY A 228 15.24 -19.57 3.17
CA GLY A 228 14.73 -20.88 3.59
C GLY A 228 15.32 -21.32 4.93
N ALA A 229 16.65 -21.34 5.03
CA ALA A 229 17.35 -21.65 6.27
C ALA A 229 17.02 -20.67 7.41
N MET A 230 16.78 -19.39 7.09
CA MET A 230 16.38 -18.39 8.08
C MET A 230 15.00 -18.68 8.66
N ARG A 231 14.03 -19.01 7.81
CA ARG A 231 12.70 -19.45 8.23
C ARG A 231 12.76 -20.75 9.03
N ASP A 232 13.58 -21.72 8.60
CA ASP A 232 13.75 -23.00 9.32
C ASP A 232 14.36 -22.79 10.72
N ALA A 233 15.19 -21.75 10.89
CA ALA A 233 15.73 -21.32 12.19
C ALA A 233 14.75 -20.46 13.01
N GLY A 234 13.55 -20.20 12.48
CA GLY A 234 12.49 -19.40 13.10
C GLY A 234 12.65 -17.89 12.90
N TYR A 235 13.60 -17.43 12.10
CA TYR A 235 13.81 -16.00 11.83
C TYR A 235 13.00 -15.53 10.62
N VAL A 236 12.13 -14.55 10.85
CA VAL A 236 11.21 -14.02 9.82
C VAL A 236 11.45 -12.52 9.67
N PRO A 237 11.69 -12.00 8.44
CA PRO A 237 11.80 -10.55 8.22
C PRO A 237 10.54 -9.81 8.70
N VAL A 238 10.72 -8.65 9.32
CA VAL A 238 9.58 -7.78 9.65
C VAL A 238 9.16 -7.03 8.37
N PRO A 239 7.91 -7.20 7.89
CA PRO A 239 7.40 -6.42 6.77
C PRO A 239 7.21 -4.97 7.20
N MET A 240 7.59 -4.03 6.35
CA MET A 240 7.32 -2.61 6.53
C MET A 240 5.83 -2.34 6.35
N PRO A 241 5.17 -1.49 7.17
CA PRO A 241 3.80 -1.11 6.90
C PRO A 241 3.75 -0.24 5.63
N LEU A 242 2.68 -0.39 4.86
CA LEU A 242 2.35 0.54 3.79
C LEU A 242 1.80 1.82 4.44
N VAL A 243 2.67 2.82 4.55
CA VAL A 243 2.32 4.17 5.00
C VAL A 243 1.96 5.00 3.76
N PRO A 244 0.70 5.44 3.59
CA PRO A 244 0.25 6.10 2.36
C PRO A 244 1.14 7.28 1.93
N GLU A 245 1.50 8.16 2.86
CA GLU A 245 2.33 9.33 2.59
C GLU A 245 3.78 8.99 2.18
N HIS A 246 4.30 7.84 2.59
CA HIS A 246 5.62 7.36 2.16
C HIS A 246 5.52 6.72 0.79
N ALA A 247 4.50 5.90 0.55
CA ALA A 247 4.29 5.20 -0.72
C ALA A 247 3.96 6.17 -1.87
N LEU A 248 3.21 7.25 -1.59
CA LEU A 248 2.88 8.29 -2.55
C LEU A 248 3.95 9.40 -2.67
N GLY A 249 4.96 9.38 -1.79
CA GLY A 249 6.00 10.41 -1.69
C GLY A 249 5.49 11.79 -1.23
N ARG A 250 4.22 11.87 -0.80
CA ARG A 250 3.54 13.11 -0.39
C ARG A 250 2.34 12.81 0.49
N SER A 251 1.99 13.73 1.37
CA SER A 251 0.72 13.67 2.11
C SER A 251 -0.41 14.23 1.24
N LEU A 252 -1.49 13.47 1.07
CA LEU A 252 -2.72 13.91 0.42
C LEU A 252 -3.85 13.89 1.45
N GLY A 253 -4.72 14.90 1.40
CA GLY A 253 -5.99 14.85 2.13
C GLY A 253 -6.94 13.84 1.49
N ASP A 254 -7.87 13.33 2.27
CA ASP A 254 -8.82 12.28 1.82
C ASP A 254 -9.62 12.73 0.58
N ASP A 255 -10.04 13.99 0.48
CA ASP A 255 -10.74 14.54 -0.69
C ASP A 255 -9.87 14.57 -1.96
N ALA A 256 -8.59 14.95 -1.81
CA ALA A 256 -7.66 15.00 -2.94
C ALA A 256 -7.36 13.59 -3.45
N LEU A 257 -7.27 12.62 -2.53
CA LEU A 257 -7.10 11.21 -2.85
C LEU A 257 -8.36 10.64 -3.52
N ALA A 258 -9.55 10.96 -3.03
CA ALA A 258 -10.82 10.56 -3.66
C ALA A 258 -10.97 11.12 -5.08
N ALA A 259 -10.48 12.33 -5.36
CA ALA A 259 -10.49 12.92 -6.69
C ALA A 259 -9.38 12.39 -7.62
N ALA A 260 -8.40 11.66 -7.10
CA ALA A 260 -7.24 11.19 -7.88
C ALA A 260 -7.49 9.90 -8.66
N TRP A 261 -8.65 9.27 -8.50
CA TRP A 261 -8.97 8.03 -9.19
C TRP A 261 -10.46 7.93 -9.58
N ASP A 262 -10.72 7.09 -10.58
CA ASP A 262 -12.03 6.58 -10.93
C ASP A 262 -11.90 5.08 -11.25
N LEU A 263 -13.02 4.35 -11.27
CA LEU A 263 -13.05 2.93 -11.54
C LEU A 263 -14.22 2.54 -12.44
N VAL A 264 -13.91 1.78 -13.49
CA VAL A 264 -14.90 1.22 -14.41
C VAL A 264 -14.81 -0.30 -14.45
N VAL A 265 -15.97 -0.93 -14.61
CA VAL A 265 -16.09 -2.36 -14.87
C VAL A 265 -16.45 -2.54 -16.33
N ILE A 266 -15.66 -3.34 -17.05
CA ILE A 266 -15.88 -3.66 -18.47
C ILE A 266 -16.17 -5.14 -18.57
N ASP A 267 -17.46 -5.47 -18.60
CA ASP A 267 -17.95 -6.81 -18.89
C ASP A 267 -17.77 -7.13 -20.39
N ASP A 268 -17.43 -8.38 -20.70
CA ASP A 268 -17.33 -8.89 -22.08
C ASP A 268 -18.72 -8.90 -22.79
N GLY A 269 -19.81 -8.65 -22.06
CA GLY A 269 -21.19 -8.79 -22.53
C GLY A 269 -21.90 -7.53 -23.05
N ALA A 270 -21.31 -6.34 -23.04
CA ALA A 270 -22.08 -5.09 -23.22
C ALA A 270 -21.80 -4.23 -24.47
N ASP A 271 -21.07 -4.73 -25.48
CA ASP A 271 -21.04 -4.11 -26.82
C ASP A 271 -22.07 -4.75 -27.78
N ALA A 272 -23.25 -5.06 -27.26
CA ALA A 272 -24.39 -5.49 -28.06
C ALA A 272 -25.77 -5.07 -27.50
N ALA A 273 -25.91 -3.95 -26.79
CA ALA A 273 -27.22 -3.26 -26.69
C ALA A 273 -27.11 -1.88 -26.02
N GLY A 274 -27.41 -0.85 -26.83
CA GLY A 274 -27.95 0.47 -26.48
C GLY A 274 -28.04 0.88 -25.01
N GLY A 275 -27.28 1.92 -24.68
CA GLY A 275 -27.47 2.68 -23.45
C GLY A 275 -28.87 3.27 -23.33
N THR A 276 -29.45 3.14 -22.14
CA THR A 276 -30.59 3.96 -21.71
C THR A 276 -30.10 4.99 -20.71
N ARG A 277 -30.15 6.25 -21.15
CA ARG A 277 -30.11 7.44 -20.31
C ARG A 277 -31.27 7.39 -19.32
N GLY A 278 -30.98 7.43 -18.02
CA GLY A 278 -31.97 7.77 -17.00
C GLY A 278 -32.30 9.26 -17.09
N ALA A 279 -33.23 9.62 -17.98
CA ALA A 279 -33.94 10.87 -17.88
C ALA A 279 -35.04 10.68 -16.83
N GLY A 280 -35.04 11.53 -15.81
CA GLY A 280 -36.15 11.64 -14.89
C GLY A 280 -37.42 12.04 -15.62
N ASP A 281 -38.56 11.65 -15.05
CA ASP A 281 -39.78 12.39 -15.29
C ASP A 281 -40.56 12.55 -13.99
N ASP A 282 -41.07 13.77 -13.91
CA ASP A 282 -41.68 14.45 -12.78
C ASP A 282 -43.16 14.06 -12.65
N ALA A 283 -43.74 14.50 -11.54
CA ALA A 283 -45.13 14.46 -11.09
C ALA A 283 -46.29 14.27 -12.11
N GLY A 284 -47.35 13.57 -11.67
CA GLY A 284 -48.69 13.73 -12.27
C GLY A 284 -49.77 12.74 -11.84
N ASP A 285 -50.40 13.00 -10.68
CA ASP A 285 -51.86 12.99 -10.44
C ASP A 285 -52.80 12.13 -11.33
N ARG A 286 -53.56 11.19 -10.71
CA ARG A 286 -55.05 11.15 -10.66
C ARG A 286 -55.65 9.80 -10.21
N ASP A 287 -56.55 9.89 -9.24
CA ASP A 287 -57.78 9.12 -9.00
C ASP A 287 -57.96 7.71 -9.61
N ARG A 288 -58.02 6.68 -8.74
CA ARG A 288 -59.26 5.96 -8.36
C ARG A 288 -58.99 4.86 -7.33
#